data_AF-A0A540K3M1-F1
#
_entry.id   AF-A0A540K3M1-F1
#
_cell.length_a   1.000
_cell.length_b   1.000
_cell.length_c   1.000
_cell.angle_alpha   90.00
_cell.angle_beta   90.00
_cell.angle_gamma   90.00
#
_symmetry.space_group_name_H-M   'P 1'
#
loop_
_entity.id
_entity.type
_entity.pdbx_description
1 polymer ?
#
loop_
_entity_poly.entity_id
_entity_poly.type
_entity_poly.pdbx_seq_one_letter_code
_entity_poly.pdbx_strand_id
1 'polypeptide(L)' 'DEKVVAFQDINPAAVRHYLVIPVDHIPTVKDLQRRPEDYSLVSHMLEVGKTLIQQDAPQCHQYRYCLAI' A
#
# COMPACT_ATOMS: atom_id res chain seq x y z
N ASP A 1 -6.08 -9.47 0.67
CA ASP A 1 -5.15 -9.96 1.70
C ASP A 1 -5.85 -9.84 3.06
N GLU A 2 -5.45 -10.60 4.06
CA GLU A 2 -6.05 -10.53 5.41
C GLU A 2 -5.40 -9.45 6.28
N LYS A 3 -4.15 -9.05 5.96
CA LYS A 3 -3.40 -8.05 6.73
C LYS A 3 -3.50 -6.64 6.15
N VAL A 4 -3.81 -6.52 4.87
CA VAL A 4 -3.80 -5.25 4.13
C VAL A 4 -4.97 -5.17 3.15
N VAL A 5 -5.52 -3.98 3.00
CA VAL A 5 -6.55 -3.66 2.01
C VAL A 5 -5.99 -2.63 1.05
N ALA A 6 -6.23 -2.85 -0.23
CA ALA A 6 -5.84 -1.91 -1.27
C ALA A 6 -7.05 -1.53 -2.12
N PHE A 7 -7.20 -0.24 -2.39
CA PHE A 7 -8.30 0.28 -3.21
C PHE A 7 -7.85 1.47 -4.04
N GLN A 8 -8.62 1.77 -5.08
CA GLN A 8 -8.36 2.90 -5.94
C GLN A 8 -8.75 4.20 -5.24
N ASP A 9 -7.89 5.21 -5.33
CA ASP A 9 -8.20 6.53 -4.80
C ASP A 9 -9.36 7.18 -5.58
N ILE A 10 -10.29 7.79 -4.85
CA ILE A 10 -11.44 8.52 -5.41
C ILE A 10 -10.99 9.81 -6.10
N ASN A 11 -9.93 10.45 -5.61
CA ASN A 11 -9.34 11.66 -6.20
C ASN A 11 -7.87 11.42 -6.59
N PRO A 12 -7.64 10.68 -7.68
CA PRO A 12 -6.32 10.18 -8.00
C PRO A 12 -5.38 11.30 -8.50
N ALA A 13 -4.21 11.42 -7.85
CA ALA A 13 -3.15 12.35 -8.28
C ALA A 13 -2.29 11.80 -9.44
N ALA A 14 -2.60 10.59 -9.93
CA ALA A 14 -1.92 9.90 -11.03
C ALA A 14 -2.93 9.04 -11.80
N VAL A 15 -2.60 8.63 -13.03
CA VAL A 15 -3.49 7.80 -13.88
C VAL A 15 -3.92 6.51 -13.18
N ARG A 16 -3.00 5.88 -12.46
CA ARG A 16 -3.28 4.77 -11.54
C ARG A 16 -2.80 5.16 -10.15
N HIS A 17 -3.75 5.41 -9.24
CA HIS A 17 -3.48 5.75 -7.85
C HIS A 17 -4.15 4.75 -6.92
N TYR A 18 -3.34 4.01 -6.17
CA TYR A 18 -3.79 3.00 -5.23
C TYR A 18 -3.40 3.38 -3.80
N LEU A 19 -4.34 3.22 -2.87
CA LEU A 19 -4.10 3.37 -1.45
C LEU A 19 -4.03 1.99 -0.82
N VAL A 20 -2.92 1.69 -0.14
CA VAL A 20 -2.72 0.42 0.59
C VAL A 20 -2.69 0.73 2.07
N ILE A 21 -3.59 0.11 2.84
CA ILE A 21 -3.82 0.36 4.27
C ILE A 21 -3.76 -0.98 5.02
N PRO A 22 -3.10 -1.06 6.19
CA PRO A 22 -3.18 -2.25 7.02
C PRO A 22 -4.60 -2.41 7.60
N VAL A 23 -5.02 -3.66 7.81
CA VAL A 23 -6.28 -3.94 8.52
C VAL A 23 -6.14 -3.60 10.00
N ASP A 24 -4.96 -3.84 10.57
CA ASP A 24 -4.63 -3.45 11.93
C ASP A 24 -4.55 -1.94 12.06
N HIS A 25 -5.22 -1.38 13.07
CA HIS A 25 -5.22 0.05 13.33
C HIS A 25 -3.87 0.49 13.90
N ILE A 26 -3.12 1.25 13.10
CA ILE A 26 -1.91 1.95 13.52
C ILE A 26 -2.25 3.44 13.44
N PRO A 27 -2.23 4.20 14.54
CA PRO A 27 -2.73 5.58 14.55
C PRO A 27 -1.88 6.54 13.71
N THR A 28 -0.57 6.33 13.71
CA THR A 28 0.37 7.16 12.97
C THR A 28 1.60 6.35 12.54
N VAL A 29 2.28 6.82 11.49
CA VAL A 29 3.62 6.31 11.12
C VAL A 29 4.66 6.36 12.23
N LYS A 30 4.46 7.17 13.29
CA LYS A 30 5.37 7.25 14.44
C LYS A 30 5.19 6.09 15.41
N ASP A 31 4.05 5.42 15.36
CA ASP A 31 3.74 4.26 16.17
C ASP A 31 4.35 2.97 15.57
N LEU A 32 4.85 3.03 14.34
CA LEU A 32 5.70 1.99 13.78
C LEU A 32 7.00 1.89 14.58
N GLN A 33 7.21 0.75 15.24
CA GLN A 33 8.47 0.47 15.92
C GLN A 33 9.44 -0.22 14.94
N ARG A 34 10.74 -0.20 15.26
CA ARG A 34 11.75 -0.97 14.50
C ARG A 34 11.73 -2.45 14.89
N ARG A 35 10.53 -3.03 15.00
CA ARG A 35 10.34 -4.44 15.30
C ARG A 35 10.27 -5.26 14.01
N PRO A 36 10.63 -6.55 14.05
CA PRO A 36 10.49 -7.43 12.90
C PRO A 36 9.05 -7.49 12.36
N GLU A 37 8.05 -7.41 13.23
CA GLU A 37 6.64 -7.47 12.84
C GLU A 37 6.23 -6.25 12.01
N ASP A 38 6.58 -5.05 12.46
CA ASP A 38 6.26 -3.80 11.76
C ASP A 38 6.99 -3.73 10.42
N TYR A 39 8.25 -4.19 10.37
CA TYR A 39 9.01 -4.26 9.12
C TYR A 39 8.37 -5.24 8.13
N SER A 40 7.91 -6.40 8.61
CA SER A 40 7.21 -7.38 7.79
C SER A 40 5.89 -6.83 7.26
N LEU A 41 5.12 -6.08 8.06
CA LEU A 41 3.88 -5.45 7.63
C LEU A 41 4.12 -4.44 6.51
N VAL A 42 5.05 -3.50 6.70
CA VAL A 42 5.36 -2.47 5.70
C VAL A 42 5.91 -3.10 4.41
N SER A 43 6.77 -4.12 4.53
CA SER A 43 7.30 -4.85 3.37
C SER A 43 6.19 -5.56 2.61
N HIS A 44 5.25 -6.17 3.33
CA HIS A 44 4.08 -6.82 2.76
C HIS A 44 3.16 -5.83 2.03
N MET A 45 2.88 -4.68 2.63
CA MET A 45 2.10 -3.61 1.97
C MET A 45 2.78 -3.13 0.68
N LEU A 46 4.11 -3.00 0.69
CA LEU A 46 4.89 -2.61 -0.48
C LEU A 46 4.78 -3.64 -1.62
N GLU A 47 4.87 -4.92 -1.28
CA GLU A 47 4.77 -6.01 -2.23
C GLU A 47 3.37 -6.10 -2.83
N VAL A 48 2.32 -6.04 -2.00
CA VAL A 48 0.92 -6.00 -2.45
C VAL A 48 0.67 -4.84 -3.40
N GLY A 49 1.17 -3.64 -3.08
CA GLY A 49 1.03 -2.47 -3.96
C GLY A 49 1.67 -2.68 -5.34
N LYS A 50 2.88 -3.27 -5.38
CA LYS A 50 3.57 -3.60 -6.64
C LYS A 50 2.83 -4.67 -7.45
N THR A 51 2.40 -5.74 -6.80
CA THR A 51 1.68 -6.84 -7.45
C THR A 51 0.36 -6.35 -8.05
N LEU A 52 -0.38 -5.49 -7.34
CA LEU A 52 -1.63 -4.91 -7.83
C LEU A 52 -1.44 -4.10 -9.10
N ILE A 53 -0.43 -3.23 -9.13
CA ILE A 53 -0.13 -2.42 -10.31
C ILE A 53 0.31 -3.30 -11.49
N GLN A 54 1.15 -4.30 -11.24
CA GLN A 54 1.58 -5.24 -12.28
C GLN A 54 0.40 -6.03 -12.86
N GLN A 55 -0.58 -6.39 -12.04
CA GLN A 55 -1.77 -7.13 -12.48
C GLN A 55 -2.79 -6.23 -13.20
N ASP A 56 -3.07 -5.05 -12.66
CA ASP A 56 -4.10 -4.15 -13.19
C ASP A 56 -3.62 -3.32 -14.40
N ALA A 57 -2.34 -2.94 -14.40
CA ALA A 57 -1.80 -2.00 -15.39
C ALA A 57 -0.33 -2.30 -15.77
N PRO A 58 0.00 -3.51 -16.29
CA PRO A 58 1.37 -3.92 -16.58
C PRO A 58 2.11 -3.00 -17.58
N GLN A 59 1.40 -2.36 -18.52
CA GLN A 59 1.98 -1.41 -19.47
C GLN A 59 2.04 0.05 -18.97
N CYS A 60 1.48 0.36 -17.81
CA CYS A 60 1.39 1.72 -17.33
C CYS A 60 2.68 2.09 -16.61
N HIS A 61 3.45 3.03 -17.17
CA HIS A 61 4.72 3.49 -16.60
C HIS A 61 4.53 4.61 -15.56
N GLN A 62 3.30 5.12 -15.42
CA GLN A 62 2.96 6.27 -14.59
C GLN A 62 1.90 5.88 -13.55
N TYR A 63 2.37 5.16 -12.53
CA TYR A 63 1.56 4.74 -11.39
C TYR A 63 2.11 5.35 -10.10
N ARG A 64 1.22 5.48 -9.12
CA ARG A 64 1.58 5.87 -7.76
C ARG A 64 0.80 4.98 -6.81
N TYR A 65 1.47 4.46 -5.80
CA TYR A 65 0.79 3.83 -4.66
C TYR A 65 1.24 4.54 -3.40
N CYS A 66 0.30 4.75 -2.50
CA CYS A 66 0.54 5.39 -1.22
C CYS A 66 0.28 4.36 -0.12
N LEU A 67 1.28 4.22 0.76
CA LEU A 67 1.13 3.47 2.01
C LEU A 67 0.49 4.42 3.00
N ALA A 68 -0.73 4.12 3.43
CA ALA A 68 -1.42 4.88 4.47
C ALA A 68 -1.44 4.07 5.75
N ILE A 69 -1.00 4.72 6.82
CA ILE A 69 -0.88 4.21 8.18
C ILE A 69 -1.39 5.33 9.08
#